data_AF-A0A815W070-F1
#
_entry.id   AF-A0A815W070-F1
#
_cell.length_a   1.000
_cell.length_b   1.000
_cell.length_c   1.000
_cell.angle_alpha   90.00
_cell.angle_beta   90.00
_cell.angle_gamma   90.00
#
_symmetry.space_group_name_H-M   'P 1'
#
loop_
_entity.id
_entity.type
_entity.pdbx_description
1 polymer ?
#
loop_
_entity_poly.entity_id
_entity_poly.type
_entity_poly.pdbx_seq_one_letter_code
_entity_poly.pdbx_strand_id
1 'polypeptide(L)'
;METSAAKFIPPSVPRDSEGNWRKTGLVQEGIIGSASLWTRQILLNRQTPALHAAFAAILQTENLLVNHDRYGMFRPVKEHPERATMTNLHLDMNPWSYFEDKDNSEQFEVLNQLRYRSASDWITENNEPGCAAIGELHVQGLVNLADNQEEDGGFWLVPGFHKYLEQWTHEHQALSNIYGRWNRFNLFREGDIPELYAAACHISSRAGSAILWDQRIMHGSRSNCSLRPRYAQFFKMFCAEHPAMTPERAERRREAILAKLKLVNIDPEVDLSPMGRKLFGLEK
;
A
#
# COMPACT_ATOMS: atom_id res chain seq x y z
N MET A 1 -5.26 -25.09 45.73
CA MET A 1 -5.91 -23.79 45.49
C MET A 1 -4.82 -22.81 45.11
N GLU A 2 -4.45 -22.78 43.83
CA GLU A 2 -3.47 -21.83 43.31
C GLU A 2 -4.20 -20.56 42.88
N THR A 3 -3.86 -19.47 43.56
CA THR A 3 -4.36 -18.12 43.29
C THR A 3 -3.76 -17.61 41.97
N SER A 4 -4.65 -17.35 41.01
CA SER A 4 -4.38 -16.65 39.75
C SER A 4 -3.69 -15.30 40.03
N ALA A 5 -2.43 -15.17 39.61
CA ALA A 5 -1.76 -13.88 39.54
C ALA A 5 -2.33 -13.09 38.35
N ALA A 6 -3.00 -11.98 38.65
CA ALA A 6 -3.47 -11.04 37.64
C ALA A 6 -2.29 -10.55 36.79
N LYS A 7 -2.40 -10.71 35.46
CA LYS A 7 -1.44 -10.14 34.51
C LYS A 7 -1.39 -8.63 34.72
N PHE A 8 -0.19 -8.10 35.01
CA PHE A 8 0.09 -6.68 35.04
C PHE A 8 -0.19 -6.09 33.65
N ILE A 9 -1.28 -5.34 33.52
CA ILE A 9 -1.55 -4.50 32.35
C ILE A 9 -0.93 -3.14 32.68
N PRO A 10 0.17 -2.72 32.04
CA PRO A 10 0.75 -1.42 32.29
C PRO A 10 -0.30 -0.33 32.02
N PRO A 11 -0.31 0.78 32.78
CA PRO A 11 -1.23 1.89 32.55
C PRO A 11 -1.13 2.33 31.09
N SER A 12 -2.28 2.50 30.44
CA SER A 12 -2.34 2.96 29.05
C SER A 12 -1.60 4.28 28.95
N VAL A 13 -0.48 4.30 28.24
CA VAL A 13 0.18 5.55 27.88
C VAL A 13 -0.86 6.39 27.15
N PRO A 14 -1.16 7.63 27.59
CA PRO A 14 -2.13 8.48 26.90
C PRO A 14 -1.76 8.54 25.42
N ARG A 15 -2.77 8.36 24.54
CA ARG A 15 -2.60 8.31 23.08
C ARG A 15 -1.70 9.44 22.58
N ASP A 16 -1.82 10.61 23.19
CA ASP A 16 -1.17 11.85 22.77
C ASP A 16 0.13 12.18 23.53
N SER A 17 0.65 11.29 24.37
CA SER A 17 1.93 11.55 25.04
C SER A 17 3.05 11.76 24.02
N GLU A 18 3.89 12.79 24.21
CA GLU A 18 5.00 13.10 23.28
C GLU A 18 5.93 11.90 23.04
N GLY A 19 6.08 11.03 24.04
CA GLY A 19 6.89 9.82 23.95
C GLY A 19 6.40 8.81 22.91
N ASN A 20 5.12 8.87 22.51
CA ASN A 20 4.53 7.99 21.48
C ASN A 20 4.81 8.46 20.04
N TRP A 21 5.21 9.72 19.85
CA TRP A 21 5.33 10.34 18.52
C TRP A 21 6.79 10.44 18.03
N ARG A 22 7.66 9.54 18.51
CA ARG A 22 9.08 9.45 18.10
C ARG A 22 9.22 9.38 16.57
N LYS A 23 10.31 9.94 16.04
CA LYS A 23 10.66 9.80 14.62
C LYS A 23 10.90 8.32 14.29
N THR A 24 9.93 7.68 13.65
CA THR A 24 10.11 6.41 12.95
C THR A 24 10.53 6.66 11.49
N GLY A 25 11.00 5.64 10.77
CA GLY A 25 11.32 5.77 9.35
C GLY A 25 10.08 6.10 8.51
N LEU A 26 10.25 6.84 7.40
CA LEU A 26 9.20 7.30 6.46
C LEU A 26 8.07 8.15 7.08
N VAL A 27 8.32 8.75 8.24
CA VAL A 27 7.35 9.61 8.95
C VAL A 27 6.95 10.84 8.14
N GLN A 28 7.86 11.38 7.32
CA GLN A 28 7.54 12.49 6.42
C GLN A 28 6.54 12.09 5.31
N GLU A 29 6.40 10.80 5.02
CA GLU A 29 5.41 10.23 4.08
C GLU A 29 4.15 9.73 4.82
N GLY A 30 4.09 9.87 6.15
CA GLY A 30 2.98 9.38 6.95
C GLY A 30 2.87 7.85 6.96
N ILE A 31 3.98 7.12 6.82
CA ILE A 31 4.04 5.65 6.88
C ILE A 31 4.66 5.19 8.19
N ILE A 32 4.09 4.16 8.82
CA ILE A 32 4.64 3.56 10.03
C ILE A 32 5.67 2.48 9.66
N GLY A 33 6.94 2.79 9.89
CA GLY A 33 8.04 1.84 9.74
C GLY A 33 8.43 1.54 8.29
N SER A 34 9.36 0.61 8.11
CA SER A 34 9.91 0.25 6.80
C SER A 34 9.55 -1.16 6.32
N ALA A 35 8.94 -1.99 7.17
CA ALA A 35 8.64 -3.39 6.87
C ALA A 35 7.14 -3.68 6.85
N SER A 36 6.73 -4.67 6.05
CA SER A 36 5.36 -5.18 6.07
C SER A 36 4.98 -5.68 7.47
N LEU A 37 3.74 -5.40 7.87
CA LEU A 37 3.24 -5.73 9.20
C LEU A 37 2.42 -7.02 9.18
N TRP A 38 2.47 -7.76 10.30
CA TRP A 38 1.91 -9.12 10.42
C TRP A 38 1.04 -9.29 11.66
N THR A 39 0.46 -8.21 12.19
CA THR A 39 -0.40 -8.32 13.38
C THR A 39 -1.73 -9.01 13.07
N ARG A 40 -2.37 -9.62 14.08
CA ARG A 40 -3.68 -10.27 13.89
C ARG A 40 -4.69 -9.34 13.21
N GLN A 41 -4.78 -8.09 13.64
CA GLN A 41 -5.74 -7.14 13.06
C GLN A 41 -5.46 -6.83 11.58
N ILE A 42 -4.19 -6.71 11.15
CA ILE A 42 -3.89 -6.39 9.75
C ILE A 42 -4.33 -7.53 8.82
N LEU A 43 -4.20 -8.77 9.29
CA LEU A 43 -4.63 -9.97 8.57
C LEU A 43 -6.14 -10.11 8.54
N LEU A 44 -6.83 -9.82 9.66
CA LEU A 44 -8.30 -9.80 9.71
C LEU A 44 -8.91 -8.79 8.73
N ASN A 45 -8.35 -7.58 8.68
CA ASN A 45 -8.85 -6.55 7.75
C ASN A 45 -8.69 -6.99 6.28
N ARG A 46 -7.59 -7.67 5.94
CA ARG A 46 -7.27 -8.16 4.58
C ARG A 46 -8.20 -9.25 4.07
N GLN A 47 -8.81 -10.02 4.97
CA GLN A 47 -9.71 -11.12 4.64
C GLN A 47 -11.19 -10.73 4.83
N THR A 48 -11.52 -9.44 4.73
CA THR A 48 -12.91 -8.98 4.84
C THR A 48 -13.67 -9.31 3.55
N PRO A 49 -14.84 -9.99 3.62
CA PRO A 49 -15.60 -10.36 2.41
C PRO A 49 -16.00 -9.17 1.53
N ALA A 50 -16.38 -8.04 2.14
CA ALA A 50 -16.71 -6.83 1.39
C ALA A 50 -15.52 -6.26 0.60
N LEU A 51 -14.30 -6.39 1.15
CA LEU A 51 -13.10 -5.93 0.47
C LEU A 51 -12.75 -6.85 -0.70
N HIS A 52 -12.79 -8.17 -0.47
CA HIS A 52 -12.61 -9.16 -1.54
C HIS A 52 -13.62 -8.95 -2.67
N ALA A 53 -14.91 -8.79 -2.36
CA ALA A 53 -15.95 -8.54 -3.36
C ALA A 53 -15.69 -7.29 -4.20
N ALA A 54 -15.20 -6.20 -3.58
CA ALA A 54 -14.85 -4.97 -4.30
C ALA A 54 -13.69 -5.20 -5.29
N PHE A 55 -12.63 -5.87 -4.88
CA PHE A 55 -11.52 -6.21 -5.79
C PHE A 55 -11.95 -7.20 -6.86
N ALA A 56 -12.72 -8.22 -6.52
CA ALA A 56 -13.18 -9.24 -7.46
C ALA A 56 -14.05 -8.61 -8.56
N ALA A 57 -14.90 -7.65 -8.20
CA ALA A 57 -15.69 -6.89 -9.16
C ALA A 57 -14.82 -6.01 -10.09
N ILE A 58 -13.70 -5.45 -9.61
CA ILE A 58 -12.83 -4.62 -10.45
C ILE A 58 -11.92 -5.48 -11.34
N LEU A 59 -11.32 -6.53 -10.76
CA LEU A 59 -10.36 -7.42 -11.42
C LEU A 59 -11.04 -8.55 -12.23
N GLN A 60 -12.37 -8.66 -12.16
CA GLN A 60 -13.17 -9.64 -12.90
C GLN A 60 -12.80 -11.11 -12.58
N THR A 61 -12.37 -11.39 -11.36
CA THR A 61 -12.08 -12.74 -10.87
C THR A 61 -12.25 -12.81 -9.35
N GLU A 62 -12.76 -13.93 -8.85
CA GLU A 62 -12.81 -14.20 -7.40
C GLU A 62 -11.52 -14.83 -6.88
N ASN A 63 -10.69 -15.41 -7.76
CA ASN A 63 -9.44 -16.04 -7.36
C ASN A 63 -8.33 -15.00 -7.20
N LEU A 64 -8.26 -14.45 -5.99
CA LEU A 64 -7.37 -13.36 -5.65
C LEU A 64 -6.38 -13.78 -4.57
N LEU A 65 -5.17 -13.23 -4.68
CA LEU A 65 -4.20 -13.18 -3.61
C LEU A 65 -4.14 -11.77 -3.04
N VAL A 66 -3.94 -11.65 -1.72
CA VAL A 66 -3.78 -10.37 -1.03
C VAL A 66 -2.33 -10.14 -0.65
N ASN A 67 -1.89 -8.90 -0.81
CA ASN A 67 -0.54 -8.50 -0.49
C ASN A 67 -0.28 -8.30 1.02
N HIS A 68 0.98 -7.99 1.36
CA HIS A 68 1.40 -7.58 2.70
C HIS A 68 2.07 -6.20 2.66
N ASP A 69 1.54 -5.26 3.45
CA ASP A 69 2.00 -3.86 3.50
C ASP A 69 1.87 -3.28 4.92
N ARG A 70 1.92 -1.96 5.04
CA ARG A 70 2.06 -1.17 6.26
C ARG A 70 0.77 -0.43 6.62
N TYR A 71 0.80 0.20 7.79
CA TYR A 71 -0.16 1.25 8.17
C TYR A 71 0.36 2.63 7.77
N GLY A 72 -0.56 3.51 7.40
CA GLY A 72 -0.34 4.95 7.30
C GLY A 72 -0.82 5.64 8.57
N MET A 73 -0.05 6.62 9.05
CA MET A 73 -0.42 7.47 10.17
C MET A 73 0.05 8.90 9.94
N PHE A 74 -0.89 9.85 10.00
CA PHE A 74 -0.54 11.27 10.02
C PHE A 74 -0.69 11.74 11.46
N ARG A 75 0.29 12.50 11.93
CA ARG A 75 0.34 13.00 13.30
C ARG A 75 -0.52 14.27 13.41
N PRO A 76 -1.10 14.60 14.58
CA PRO A 76 -1.65 15.93 14.80
C PRO A 76 -0.59 17.00 14.59
N VAL A 77 -0.94 18.09 13.92
CA VAL A 77 0.02 19.12 13.52
C VAL A 77 -0.34 20.52 13.99
N LYS A 78 -1.58 20.77 14.42
CA LYS A 78 -2.00 22.14 14.78
C LYS A 78 -1.15 22.75 15.89
N GLU A 79 -0.73 21.95 16.86
CA GLU A 79 0.17 22.35 17.95
C GLU A 79 1.64 22.03 17.67
N HIS A 80 1.91 21.22 16.64
CA HIS A 80 3.23 20.71 16.30
C HIS A 80 3.45 20.67 14.77
N PRO A 81 3.56 21.83 14.09
CA PRO A 81 3.62 21.91 12.64
C PRO A 81 4.82 21.15 12.03
N GLU A 82 5.91 21.00 12.78
CA GLU A 82 7.09 20.23 12.38
C GLU A 82 6.81 18.73 12.20
N ARG A 83 5.63 18.26 12.65
CA ARG A 83 5.20 16.87 12.53
C ARG A 83 4.45 16.58 11.23
N ALA A 84 4.20 17.60 10.40
CA ALA A 84 3.42 17.47 9.19
C ALA A 84 3.99 16.42 8.23
N THR A 85 3.08 15.61 7.70
CA THR A 85 3.36 14.77 6.54
C THR A 85 3.49 15.67 5.32
N MET A 86 4.43 15.37 4.44
CA MET A 86 4.69 16.19 3.26
C MET A 86 3.55 16.03 2.26
N THR A 87 3.19 17.15 1.62
CA THR A 87 2.37 17.11 0.41
C THR A 87 3.22 16.57 -0.73
N ASN A 88 2.74 15.55 -1.44
CA ASN A 88 3.43 15.00 -2.61
C ASN A 88 2.48 14.36 -3.62
N LEU A 89 2.92 14.34 -4.88
CA LEU A 89 2.37 13.50 -5.94
C LEU A 89 3.48 12.59 -6.49
N HIS A 90 3.13 11.34 -6.72
CA HIS A 90 4.02 10.31 -7.21
C HIS A 90 3.31 9.28 -8.07
N LEU A 91 4.13 8.47 -8.73
CA LEU A 91 3.74 7.20 -9.32
C LEU A 91 4.53 6.07 -8.67
N ASP A 92 3.85 5.00 -8.29
CA ASP A 92 4.45 3.73 -7.82
C ASP A 92 4.98 2.88 -8.99
N MET A 93 5.44 3.54 -10.04
CA MET A 93 5.95 2.96 -11.27
C MET A 93 6.85 3.97 -11.97
N ASN A 94 7.66 3.49 -12.92
CA ASN A 94 8.32 4.37 -13.86
C ASN A 94 7.39 4.64 -15.05
N PRO A 95 6.92 5.88 -15.27
CA PRO A 95 6.04 6.14 -16.41
C PRO A 95 6.76 5.89 -17.75
N TRP A 96 8.05 6.19 -17.85
CA TRP A 96 8.80 6.03 -19.11
C TRP A 96 9.05 4.56 -19.43
N SER A 97 9.67 3.79 -18.52
CA SER A 97 9.95 2.37 -18.81
C SER A 97 8.68 1.55 -19.02
N TYR A 98 7.56 1.93 -18.38
CA TYR A 98 6.26 1.29 -18.56
C TYR A 98 5.75 1.34 -20.01
N PHE A 99 5.98 2.43 -20.75
CA PHE A 99 5.62 2.52 -22.17
C PHE A 99 6.72 2.02 -23.11
N GLU A 100 7.98 1.96 -22.65
CA GLU A 100 9.11 1.46 -23.44
C GLU A 100 9.14 -0.07 -23.49
N ASP A 101 8.80 -0.75 -22.39
CA ASP A 101 8.67 -2.20 -22.36
C ASP A 101 7.51 -2.66 -23.27
N LYS A 102 7.83 -3.55 -24.21
CA LYS A 102 6.91 -4.06 -25.24
C LYS A 102 6.47 -5.50 -25.01
N ASP A 103 7.16 -6.25 -24.17
CA ASP A 103 6.93 -7.70 -24.00
C ASP A 103 6.75 -8.13 -22.54
N ASN A 104 6.83 -7.18 -21.59
CA ASN A 104 6.65 -7.38 -20.16
C ASN A 104 7.72 -8.29 -19.53
N SER A 105 8.84 -8.51 -20.20
CA SER A 105 9.91 -9.38 -19.72
C SER A 105 10.48 -8.92 -18.37
N GLU A 106 10.56 -7.60 -18.14
CA GLU A 106 11.07 -7.04 -16.88
C GLU A 106 10.19 -7.45 -15.68
N GLN A 107 8.86 -7.35 -15.82
CA GLN A 107 7.93 -7.72 -14.74
C GLN A 107 8.12 -9.19 -14.35
N PHE A 108 8.21 -10.08 -15.35
CA PHE A 108 8.41 -11.51 -15.10
C PHE A 108 9.77 -11.77 -14.46
N GLU A 109 10.84 -11.13 -14.93
CA GLU A 109 12.17 -11.27 -14.34
C GLU A 109 12.15 -10.87 -12.86
N VAL A 110 11.61 -9.69 -12.55
CA VAL A 110 11.57 -9.12 -11.20
C VAL A 110 10.74 -10.00 -10.26
N LEU A 111 9.52 -10.35 -10.66
CA LEU A 111 8.61 -11.12 -9.82
C LEU A 111 9.12 -12.55 -9.59
N ASN A 112 9.75 -13.18 -10.58
CA ASN A 112 10.30 -14.53 -10.44
C ASN A 112 11.50 -14.58 -9.48
N GLN A 113 12.24 -13.48 -9.34
CA GLN A 113 13.39 -13.38 -8.44
C GLN A 113 12.99 -13.24 -6.95
N LEU A 114 11.75 -12.87 -6.63
CA LEU A 114 11.29 -12.61 -5.25
C LEU A 114 11.45 -13.82 -4.32
N ARG A 115 12.35 -13.74 -3.34
CA ARG A 115 12.58 -14.84 -2.38
C ARG A 115 11.77 -14.71 -1.08
N TYR A 116 11.08 -13.58 -0.89
CA TYR A 116 10.30 -13.24 0.30
C TYR A 116 11.10 -13.34 1.62
N ARG A 117 12.41 -13.10 1.55
CA ARG A 117 13.32 -13.12 2.71
C ARG A 117 13.43 -11.74 3.35
N SER A 118 13.24 -10.70 2.55
CA SER A 118 13.36 -9.31 2.96
C SER A 118 11.99 -8.64 3.03
N ALA A 119 11.91 -7.51 3.76
CA ALA A 119 10.70 -6.70 3.73
C ALA A 119 10.43 -6.07 2.36
N SER A 120 11.50 -5.72 1.62
CA SER A 120 11.41 -5.11 0.30
C SER A 120 10.79 -6.04 -0.75
N ASP A 121 10.96 -7.36 -0.62
CA ASP A 121 10.36 -8.31 -1.58
C ASP A 121 8.83 -8.16 -1.64
N TRP A 122 8.19 -7.91 -0.49
CA TRP A 122 6.75 -7.66 -0.41
C TRP A 122 6.37 -6.33 -1.07
N ILE A 123 7.18 -5.29 -0.89
CA ILE A 123 6.94 -3.98 -1.51
C ILE A 123 7.13 -4.05 -3.03
N THR A 124 8.13 -4.81 -3.50
CA THR A 124 8.34 -5.04 -4.94
C THR A 124 7.17 -5.82 -5.55
N GLU A 125 6.67 -6.89 -4.90
CA GLU A 125 5.44 -7.57 -5.33
C GLU A 125 4.25 -6.60 -5.46
N ASN A 126 4.15 -5.63 -4.55
CA ASN A 126 3.04 -4.68 -4.53
C ASN A 126 3.10 -3.69 -5.68
N ASN A 127 4.30 -3.20 -6.01
CA ASN A 127 4.45 -2.04 -6.88
C ASN A 127 4.85 -2.39 -8.32
N GLU A 128 5.20 -3.64 -8.63
CA GLU A 128 5.56 -3.99 -10.00
C GLU A 128 4.33 -3.86 -10.96
N PRO A 129 4.35 -2.92 -11.94
CA PRO A 129 3.16 -2.50 -12.69
C PRO A 129 2.95 -3.22 -14.04
N GLY A 130 3.87 -4.11 -14.43
CA GLY A 130 3.92 -4.65 -15.78
C GLY A 130 4.32 -3.60 -16.82
N CYS A 131 3.78 -3.70 -18.04
CA CYS A 131 3.97 -2.72 -19.10
C CYS A 131 2.67 -2.32 -19.81
N ALA A 132 2.72 -1.18 -20.50
CA ALA A 132 1.57 -0.63 -21.23
C ALA A 132 1.07 -1.55 -22.34
N ALA A 133 1.96 -2.31 -22.98
CA ALA A 133 1.62 -3.21 -24.07
C ALA A 133 0.73 -4.38 -23.64
N ILE A 134 0.88 -4.85 -22.40
CA ILE A 134 0.00 -5.85 -21.80
C ILE A 134 -1.27 -5.20 -21.25
N GLY A 135 -1.14 -3.99 -20.68
CA GLY A 135 -2.27 -3.24 -20.17
C GLY A 135 -2.93 -3.89 -18.94
N GLU A 136 -2.15 -4.61 -18.14
CA GLU A 136 -2.63 -5.23 -16.91
C GLU A 136 -3.20 -4.17 -15.94
N LEU A 137 -4.36 -4.45 -15.37
CA LEU A 137 -4.97 -3.59 -14.37
C LEU A 137 -4.42 -3.92 -12.98
N HIS A 138 -3.67 -2.99 -12.41
CA HIS A 138 -3.26 -3.04 -11.01
C HIS A 138 -4.08 -2.08 -10.16
N VAL A 139 -4.75 -2.62 -9.14
CA VAL A 139 -5.58 -1.84 -8.21
C VAL A 139 -4.89 -1.76 -6.87
N GLN A 140 -4.54 -0.55 -6.46
CA GLN A 140 -4.06 -0.27 -5.11
C GLN A 140 -5.22 0.19 -4.23
N GLY A 141 -5.03 0.12 -2.92
CA GLY A 141 -6.09 0.45 -2.00
C GLY A 141 -5.62 0.78 -0.59
N LEU A 142 -6.52 1.45 0.13
CA LEU A 142 -6.42 1.64 1.56
C LEU A 142 -7.79 1.55 2.22
N VAL A 143 -7.81 1.22 3.51
CA VAL A 143 -8.99 1.35 4.38
C VAL A 143 -8.66 2.38 5.43
N ASN A 144 -9.55 3.36 5.59
CA ASN A 144 -9.44 4.34 6.65
C ASN A 144 -9.88 3.73 7.98
N LEU A 145 -9.01 3.75 8.98
CA LEU A 145 -9.25 3.14 10.29
C LEU A 145 -9.93 4.12 11.28
N ALA A 146 -10.06 5.38 10.87
CA ALA A 146 -10.80 6.45 11.54
C ALA A 146 -11.42 7.36 10.48
N ASP A 147 -12.36 8.24 10.88
CA ASP A 147 -12.89 9.25 9.97
C ASP A 147 -11.76 10.14 9.46
N ASN A 148 -11.69 10.34 8.15
CA ASN A 148 -10.74 11.20 7.45
C ASN A 148 -11.52 12.38 6.86
N GLN A 149 -11.43 13.52 7.52
CA GLN A 149 -12.00 14.79 7.09
C GLN A 149 -10.96 15.55 6.26
N GLU A 150 -11.38 16.69 5.69
CA GLU A 150 -10.59 17.48 4.76
C GLU A 150 -9.28 18.00 5.38
N GLU A 151 -9.33 18.43 6.64
CA GLU A 151 -8.19 18.92 7.42
C GLU A 151 -7.20 17.82 7.84
N ASP A 152 -7.60 16.55 7.81
CA ASP A 152 -6.74 15.44 8.23
C ASP A 152 -5.72 15.04 7.17
N GLY A 153 -5.80 15.65 5.98
CA GLY A 153 -4.97 15.31 4.84
C GLY A 153 -5.07 13.83 4.47
N GLY A 154 -4.04 13.31 3.84
CA GLY A 154 -3.98 11.91 3.43
C GLY A 154 -4.15 11.74 1.95
N PHE A 155 -4.87 10.70 1.54
CA PHE A 155 -4.92 10.29 0.16
C PHE A 155 -5.56 11.35 -0.73
N TRP A 156 -4.83 11.73 -1.76
CA TRP A 156 -5.28 12.62 -2.82
C TRP A 156 -4.73 12.15 -4.16
N LEU A 157 -5.42 12.50 -5.23
CA LEU A 157 -5.07 12.06 -6.58
C LEU A 157 -5.45 13.09 -7.62
N VAL A 158 -4.91 12.94 -8.83
CA VAL A 158 -5.35 13.69 -10.02
C VAL A 158 -6.43 12.89 -10.75
N PRO A 159 -7.71 13.32 -10.73
CA PRO A 159 -8.81 12.57 -11.31
C PRO A 159 -8.60 12.27 -12.79
N GLY A 160 -8.73 11.00 -13.17
CA GLY A 160 -8.63 10.59 -14.57
C GLY A 160 -7.20 10.57 -15.14
N PHE A 161 -6.15 10.82 -14.35
CA PHE A 161 -4.77 10.87 -14.85
C PHE A 161 -4.34 9.60 -15.60
N HIS A 162 -4.80 8.41 -15.21
CA HIS A 162 -4.52 7.16 -15.92
C HIS A 162 -4.92 7.19 -17.41
N LYS A 163 -5.88 8.03 -17.82
CA LYS A 163 -6.29 8.23 -19.22
C LYS A 163 -5.34 9.15 -19.99
N TYR A 164 -4.61 9.99 -19.27
CA TYR A 164 -3.65 10.97 -19.81
C TYR A 164 -2.20 10.54 -19.60
N LEU A 165 -1.96 9.44 -18.88
CA LEU A 165 -0.62 8.97 -18.50
C LEU A 165 0.31 8.82 -19.72
N GLU A 166 -0.18 8.26 -20.83
CA GLU A 166 0.63 8.08 -22.05
C GLU A 166 1.06 9.43 -22.65
N GLN A 167 0.09 10.31 -22.89
CA GLN A 167 0.35 11.65 -23.41
C GLN A 167 1.30 12.42 -22.48
N TRP A 168 1.00 12.42 -21.19
CA TRP A 168 1.81 13.10 -20.18
C TRP A 168 3.25 12.57 -20.16
N THR A 169 3.44 11.24 -20.26
CA THR A 169 4.77 10.63 -20.29
C THR A 169 5.59 11.08 -21.49
N HIS A 170 4.98 11.14 -22.68
CA HIS A 170 5.63 11.63 -23.89
C HIS A 170 6.00 13.11 -23.80
N GLU A 171 5.08 13.95 -23.33
CA GLU A 171 5.29 15.39 -23.16
C GLU A 171 6.39 15.69 -22.12
N HIS A 172 6.53 14.85 -21.10
CA HIS A 172 7.47 15.02 -19.99
C HIS A 172 8.70 14.11 -20.11
N GLN A 173 9.08 13.70 -21.32
CA GLN A 173 10.24 12.82 -21.54
C GLN A 173 11.54 13.39 -20.94
N ALA A 174 11.72 14.71 -20.93
CA ALA A 174 12.91 15.35 -20.36
C ALA A 174 13.05 15.11 -18.84
N LEU A 175 11.93 14.92 -18.12
CA LEU A 175 11.95 14.63 -16.69
C LEU A 175 12.55 13.25 -16.39
N SER A 176 12.63 12.33 -17.37
CA SER A 176 13.26 11.01 -17.18
C SER A 176 14.74 11.13 -16.80
N ASN A 177 15.40 12.23 -17.19
CA ASN A 177 16.80 12.49 -16.84
C ASN A 177 16.98 12.98 -15.39
N ILE A 178 15.93 13.54 -14.79
CA ILE A 178 15.93 14.05 -13.41
C ILE A 178 15.52 12.93 -12.45
N TYR A 179 14.44 12.22 -12.78
CA TYR A 179 13.83 11.21 -11.93
C TYR A 179 14.34 9.79 -12.20
N GLY A 180 15.11 9.58 -13.27
CA GLY A 180 15.71 8.30 -13.62
C GLY A 180 14.74 7.37 -14.35
N ARG A 181 15.20 6.80 -15.48
CA ARG A 181 14.41 5.87 -16.31
C ARG A 181 14.09 4.52 -15.67
N TRP A 182 14.82 4.13 -14.62
CA TRP A 182 14.72 2.79 -14.02
C TRP A 182 14.19 2.82 -12.58
N ASN A 183 13.75 3.98 -12.10
CA ASN A 183 13.20 4.12 -10.76
C ASN A 183 11.75 3.59 -10.73
N ARG A 184 11.49 2.58 -9.90
CA ARG A 184 10.16 1.97 -9.69
C ARG A 184 9.22 2.80 -8.79
N PHE A 185 9.65 3.99 -8.40
CA PHE A 185 8.90 4.96 -7.62
C PHE A 185 9.40 6.35 -8.00
N ASN A 186 8.49 7.23 -8.41
CA ASN A 186 8.83 8.59 -8.86
C ASN A 186 7.98 9.60 -8.11
N LEU A 187 8.58 10.29 -7.14
CA LEU A 187 7.98 11.42 -6.43
C LEU A 187 8.37 12.70 -7.14
N PHE A 188 7.37 13.39 -7.68
CA PHE A 188 7.57 14.58 -8.52
C PHE A 188 7.50 15.86 -7.70
N ARG A 189 8.44 16.77 -7.94
CA ARG A 189 8.43 18.11 -7.34
C ARG A 189 7.28 18.92 -7.91
N GLU A 190 6.64 19.72 -7.07
CA GLU A 190 5.54 20.61 -7.48
C GLU A 190 5.94 21.56 -8.61
N GLY A 191 7.16 22.09 -8.58
CA GLY A 191 7.66 22.98 -9.64
C GLY A 191 7.83 22.31 -11.02
N ASP A 192 7.92 20.98 -11.08
CA ASP A 192 8.08 20.24 -12.34
C ASP A 192 6.73 19.84 -12.96
N ILE A 193 5.67 19.78 -12.15
CA ILE A 193 4.30 19.39 -12.56
C ILE A 193 3.21 20.24 -11.85
N PRO A 194 3.30 21.58 -11.89
CA PRO A 194 2.43 22.45 -11.10
C PRO A 194 0.94 22.28 -11.45
N GLU A 195 0.63 21.98 -12.71
CA GLU A 195 -0.72 21.71 -13.19
C GLU A 195 -1.35 20.47 -12.55
N LEU A 196 -0.55 19.44 -12.28
CA LEU A 196 -1.03 18.22 -11.62
C LEU A 196 -1.28 18.45 -10.13
N TYR A 197 -0.40 19.20 -9.44
CA TYR A 197 -0.63 19.59 -8.05
C TYR A 197 -1.89 20.46 -7.91
N ALA A 198 -2.12 21.39 -8.85
CA ALA A 198 -3.32 22.22 -8.86
C ALA A 198 -4.60 21.42 -9.14
N ALA A 199 -4.52 20.33 -9.90
CA ALA A 199 -5.66 19.46 -10.24
C ALA A 199 -5.93 18.34 -9.22
N ALA A 200 -5.02 18.10 -8.29
CA ALA A 200 -5.16 17.03 -7.31
C ALA A 200 -6.30 17.30 -6.31
N CYS A 201 -7.09 16.27 -6.02
CA CYS A 201 -8.20 16.33 -5.08
C CYS A 201 -8.02 15.35 -3.91
N HIS A 202 -8.27 15.86 -2.70
CA HIS A 202 -8.27 15.05 -1.50
C HIS A 202 -9.56 14.24 -1.37
N ILE A 203 -9.45 13.02 -0.83
CA ILE A 203 -10.59 12.11 -0.66
C ILE A 203 -10.88 11.91 0.83
N SER A 204 -11.88 12.64 1.33
CA SER A 204 -12.43 12.40 2.67
C SER A 204 -13.21 11.08 2.71
N SER A 205 -13.16 10.35 3.83
CA SER A 205 -13.99 9.15 4.00
C SER A 205 -14.30 8.87 5.47
N ARG A 206 -15.35 8.08 5.71
CA ARG A 206 -15.68 7.57 7.05
C ARG A 206 -14.75 6.42 7.44
N ALA A 207 -14.61 6.18 8.74
CA ALA A 207 -13.96 4.99 9.27
C ALA A 207 -14.57 3.71 8.65
N GLY A 208 -13.71 2.74 8.30
CA GLY A 208 -14.08 1.49 7.65
C GLY A 208 -14.28 1.58 6.14
N SER A 209 -14.27 2.78 5.54
CA SER A 209 -14.38 2.92 4.08
C SER A 209 -13.07 2.53 3.40
N ALA A 210 -13.17 1.81 2.28
CA ALA A 210 -12.05 1.52 1.39
C ALA A 210 -11.98 2.54 0.27
N ILE A 211 -10.78 3.01 -0.05
CA ILE A 211 -10.48 3.78 -1.27
C ILE A 211 -9.62 2.88 -2.15
N LEU A 212 -10.08 2.64 -3.37
CA LEU A 212 -9.39 1.82 -4.37
C LEU A 212 -9.07 2.68 -5.59
N TRP A 213 -7.89 2.53 -6.17
CA TRP A 213 -7.48 3.28 -7.35
C TRP A 213 -6.63 2.45 -8.29
N ASP A 214 -6.65 2.83 -9.56
CA ASP A 214 -5.75 2.31 -10.59
C ASP A 214 -4.33 2.84 -10.33
N GLN A 215 -3.34 1.94 -10.25
CA GLN A 215 -1.93 2.26 -9.97
C GLN A 215 -1.35 3.30 -10.95
N ARG A 216 -1.94 3.45 -12.14
CA ARG A 216 -1.54 4.42 -13.17
C ARG A 216 -1.99 5.86 -12.87
N ILE A 217 -2.76 6.09 -11.82
CA ILE A 217 -3.19 7.44 -11.41
C ILE A 217 -2.05 8.13 -10.65
N MET A 218 -1.76 9.38 -11.01
CA MET A 218 -0.90 10.27 -10.20
C MET A 218 -1.59 10.52 -8.86
N HIS A 219 -0.96 10.09 -7.77
CA HIS A 219 -1.54 10.13 -6.44
C HIS A 219 -0.48 10.42 -5.38
N GLY A 220 -0.90 10.63 -4.14
CA GLY A 220 0.05 10.71 -3.04
C GLY A 220 -0.60 11.09 -1.74
N SER A 221 0.09 11.96 -1.01
CA SER A 221 -0.37 12.47 0.29
C SER A 221 -0.52 13.98 0.27
N ARG A 222 -1.65 14.50 0.77
CA ARG A 222 -1.81 15.91 1.09
C ARG A 222 -1.51 16.13 2.56
N SER A 223 -0.67 17.11 2.90
CA SER A 223 -0.39 17.48 4.29
C SER A 223 -1.67 17.83 5.06
N ASN A 224 -1.69 17.49 6.35
CA ASN A 224 -2.80 17.80 7.23
C ASN A 224 -2.63 19.14 7.94
N CYS A 225 -3.72 19.66 8.51
CA CYS A 225 -3.75 20.82 9.41
C CYS A 225 -4.56 20.53 10.69
N SER A 226 -4.76 19.25 11.00
CA SER A 226 -5.68 18.75 12.01
C SER A 226 -5.09 18.62 13.42
N LEU A 227 -5.97 18.62 14.43
CA LEU A 227 -5.70 18.26 15.83
C LEU A 227 -5.78 16.75 16.09
N ARG A 228 -6.31 15.98 15.15
CA ARG A 228 -6.47 14.53 15.30
C ARG A 228 -5.54 13.79 14.35
N PRO A 229 -5.07 12.59 14.75
CA PRO A 229 -4.30 11.74 13.87
C PRO A 229 -5.17 11.06 12.81
N ARG A 230 -4.60 10.83 11.63
CA ARG A 230 -5.18 9.99 10.57
C ARG A 230 -4.59 8.58 10.66
N TYR A 231 -5.39 7.56 10.34
CA TYR A 231 -4.93 6.17 10.27
C TYR A 231 -5.49 5.47 9.03
N ALA A 232 -4.62 4.78 8.31
CA ALA A 232 -4.99 3.97 7.16
C ALA A 232 -4.25 2.63 7.17
N GLN A 233 -4.85 1.61 6.56
CA GLN A 233 -4.17 0.36 6.21
C GLN A 233 -4.09 0.24 4.70
N PHE A 234 -2.90 0.07 4.15
CA PHE A 234 -2.71 -0.13 2.71
C PHE A 234 -2.88 -1.61 2.33
N PHE A 235 -3.42 -1.87 1.15
CA PHE A 235 -3.53 -3.21 0.58
C PHE A 235 -3.67 -3.18 -0.94
N LYS A 236 -3.37 -4.31 -1.55
CA LYS A 236 -3.56 -4.63 -2.96
C LYS A 236 -4.01 -6.09 -3.02
N MET A 237 -4.93 -6.39 -3.91
CA MET A 237 -5.22 -7.77 -4.33
C MET A 237 -4.85 -7.92 -5.79
N PHE A 238 -4.45 -9.12 -6.18
CA PHE A 238 -4.06 -9.43 -7.55
C PHE A 238 -4.50 -10.85 -7.90
N CYS A 239 -4.65 -11.13 -9.20
CA CYS A 239 -5.10 -12.41 -9.72
C CYS A 239 -4.15 -13.55 -9.28
N ALA A 240 -4.69 -14.62 -8.70
CA ALA A 240 -3.89 -15.78 -8.29
C ALA A 240 -3.27 -16.50 -9.51
N GLU A 241 -3.96 -16.47 -10.65
CA GLU A 241 -3.54 -17.04 -11.93
C GLU A 241 -2.67 -16.08 -12.76
N HIS A 242 -2.15 -15.01 -12.16
CA HIS A 242 -1.24 -14.12 -12.85
C HIS A 242 -0.06 -14.92 -13.44
N PRO A 243 0.32 -14.74 -14.73
CA PRO A 243 1.36 -15.53 -15.37
C PRO A 243 2.73 -15.55 -14.65
N ALA A 244 3.09 -14.44 -13.97
CA ALA A 244 4.30 -14.36 -13.15
C ALA A 244 4.17 -15.00 -11.75
N MET A 245 3.03 -15.60 -11.41
CA MET A 245 2.83 -16.42 -10.20
C MET A 245 3.12 -17.89 -10.53
N THR A 246 4.39 -18.22 -10.75
CA THR A 246 4.80 -19.61 -11.01
C THR A 246 4.61 -20.49 -9.77
N PRO A 247 4.47 -21.82 -9.92
CA PRO A 247 4.38 -22.73 -8.78
C PRO A 247 5.53 -22.56 -7.78
N GLU A 248 6.75 -22.32 -8.25
CA GLU A 248 7.92 -22.11 -7.41
C GLU A 248 7.87 -20.77 -6.66
N ARG A 249 7.30 -19.73 -7.26
CA ARG A 249 7.07 -18.45 -6.58
C ARG A 249 5.95 -18.58 -5.54
N ALA A 250 4.84 -19.22 -5.91
CA ALA A 250 3.71 -19.46 -5.03
C ALA A 250 4.15 -20.22 -3.77
N GLU A 251 4.96 -21.28 -3.92
CA GLU A 251 5.47 -22.04 -2.77
C GLU A 251 6.41 -21.20 -1.90
N ARG A 252 7.36 -20.46 -2.48
CA ARG A 252 8.22 -19.52 -1.72
C ARG A 252 7.41 -18.50 -0.93
N ARG A 253 6.38 -17.92 -1.56
CA ARG A 253 5.48 -16.95 -0.93
C ARG A 253 4.71 -17.58 0.23
N ARG A 254 4.15 -18.78 0.02
CA ARG A 254 3.42 -19.55 1.04
C ARG A 254 4.28 -19.87 2.25
N GLU A 255 5.48 -20.42 2.03
CA GLU A 255 6.44 -20.73 3.10
C GLU A 255 6.82 -19.49 3.91
N ALA A 256 7.07 -18.37 3.23
CA ALA A 256 7.39 -17.11 3.89
C ALA A 256 6.23 -16.58 4.74
N ILE A 257 4.99 -16.66 4.24
CA ILE A 257 3.79 -16.29 5.02
C ILE A 257 3.67 -17.17 6.26
N LEU A 258 3.75 -18.50 6.11
CA LEU A 258 3.68 -19.43 7.26
C LEU A 258 4.76 -19.14 8.31
N ALA A 259 5.99 -18.87 7.88
CA ALA A 259 7.06 -18.48 8.78
C ALA A 259 6.75 -17.17 9.52
N LYS A 260 6.18 -16.17 8.83
CA LYS A 260 5.77 -14.90 9.45
C LYS A 260 4.63 -15.09 10.44
N LEU A 261 3.59 -15.87 10.10
CA LEU A 261 2.47 -16.18 10.99
C LEU A 261 2.94 -16.88 12.27
N LYS A 262 3.85 -17.84 12.14
CA LYS A 262 4.49 -18.51 13.29
C LYS A 262 5.22 -17.53 14.20
N LEU A 263 5.96 -16.57 13.64
CA LEU A 263 6.70 -15.56 14.42
C LEU A 263 5.78 -14.64 15.24
N VAL A 264 4.55 -14.41 14.78
CA VAL A 264 3.56 -13.57 15.47
C VAL A 264 2.52 -14.38 16.25
N ASN A 265 2.74 -15.69 16.43
CA ASN A 265 1.85 -16.62 17.13
C ASN A 265 0.41 -16.63 16.58
N ILE A 266 0.27 -16.65 15.25
CA ILE A 266 -1.02 -16.77 14.57
C ILE A 266 -1.12 -18.16 13.96
N ASP A 267 -2.18 -18.90 14.30
CA ASP A 267 -2.48 -20.22 13.73
C ASP A 267 -3.40 -20.05 12.51
N PRO A 268 -2.95 -20.36 11.28
CA PRO A 268 -3.78 -20.23 10.08
C PRO A 268 -5.10 -20.99 10.14
N GLU A 269 -5.17 -22.12 10.86
CA GLU A 269 -6.37 -22.95 10.93
C GLU A 269 -7.40 -22.41 11.91
N VAL A 270 -6.98 -21.61 12.87
CA VAL A 270 -7.83 -21.08 13.95
C VAL A 270 -8.13 -19.59 13.76
N ASP A 271 -7.12 -18.80 13.35
CA ASP A 271 -7.19 -17.35 13.31
C ASP A 271 -7.59 -16.79 11.94
N LEU A 272 -7.50 -17.58 10.87
CA LEU A 272 -7.87 -17.16 9.53
C LEU A 272 -9.15 -17.86 9.08
N SER A 273 -10.02 -17.10 8.42
CA SER A 273 -11.19 -17.64 7.74
C SER A 273 -10.77 -18.52 6.55
N PRO A 274 -11.64 -19.41 6.04
CA PRO A 274 -11.37 -20.16 4.81
C PRO A 274 -11.02 -19.25 3.63
N MET A 275 -11.76 -18.16 3.45
CA MET A 275 -11.45 -17.16 2.42
C MET A 275 -10.08 -16.48 2.67
N GLY A 276 -9.76 -16.20 3.93
CA GLY A 276 -8.44 -15.67 4.31
C GLY A 276 -7.31 -16.62 3.89
N ARG A 277 -7.42 -17.92 4.19
CA ARG A 277 -6.41 -18.91 3.80
C ARG A 277 -6.20 -18.95 2.28
N LYS A 278 -7.28 -18.84 1.49
CA LYS A 278 -7.19 -18.67 0.02
C LYS A 278 -6.48 -17.39 -0.37
N LEU A 279 -6.90 -16.24 0.16
CA LEU A 279 -6.32 -14.93 -0.14
C LEU A 279 -4.82 -14.85 0.20
N PHE A 280 -4.39 -15.49 1.29
CA PHE A 280 -2.99 -15.55 1.66
C PHE A 280 -2.20 -16.61 0.88
N GLY A 281 -2.84 -17.41 0.01
CA GLY A 281 -2.19 -18.46 -0.77
C GLY A 281 -1.69 -19.62 0.10
N LEU A 282 -2.44 -19.97 1.15
CA LEU A 282 -2.09 -21.03 2.10
C LEU A 282 -2.71 -22.39 1.76
N GLU A 283 -3.73 -22.39 0.90
CA GLU A 283 -4.33 -23.62 0.37
C GLU A 283 -3.48 -24.18 -0.78
N LYS A 284 -3.46 -25.51 -0.90
CA LYS A 284 -2.77 -26.23 -1.98
C LYS A 284 -3.75 -26.62 -3.07
#